data_AF-A0A086ZL53-F1
#
_entry.id   AF-A0A086ZL53-F1
#
_cell.length_a   1.000
_cell.length_b   1.000
_cell.length_c   1.000
_cell.angle_alpha   90.00
_cell.angle_beta   90.00
_cell.angle_gamma   90.00
#
_symmetry.space_group_name_H-M   'P 1'
#
loop_
_entity.id
_entity.type
_entity.pdbx_description
1 polymer ?
#
loop_
_entity_poly.entity_id
_entity_poly.type
_entity_poly.pdbx_seq_one_letter_code
_entity_poly.pdbx_strand_id
1 'polypeptide(L)'
;MGNRLQSRSRCMIAGAVLLVAAVSLCALAHFAAAAMTVAAAAVSALCSLRECRICHRFAALSRTADYGAICPVCQRLIAEGRQQELLERRI
;
A
#
# COMPACT_ATOMS: atom_id res chain seq x y z
N MET A 1 35.26 25.39 42.09
CA MET A 1 35.10 24.12 41.35
C MET A 1 33.66 23.80 40.90
N GLY A 2 32.61 24.51 41.34
CA GLY A 2 31.20 24.20 40.99
C GLY A 2 30.77 24.42 39.53
N ASN A 3 31.33 25.42 38.84
CA ASN A 3 30.86 25.81 37.49
C ASN A 3 31.10 24.75 36.40
N ARG A 4 32.12 23.89 36.53
CA ARG A 4 32.44 22.85 35.52
C ARG A 4 31.49 21.65 35.58
N LEU A 5 31.00 21.28 36.76
CA LEU A 5 30.04 20.20 36.94
C LEU A 5 28.64 20.61 36.43
N GLN A 6 28.24 21.85 36.70
CA GLN A 6 26.97 22.39 36.22
C GLN A 6 26.95 22.59 34.69
N SER A 7 28.08 23.00 34.09
CA SER A 7 28.23 23.06 32.63
C SER A 7 28.15 21.67 31.98
N ARG A 8 28.83 20.66 32.54
CA ARG A 8 28.75 19.27 32.06
C ARG A 8 27.33 18.70 32.14
N SER A 9 26.61 18.94 33.24
CA SER A 9 25.22 18.53 33.38
C SER A 9 24.31 19.15 32.31
N ARG A 10 24.47 20.44 32.02
CA ARG A 10 23.70 21.13 30.97
C ARG A 10 23.99 20.56 29.58
N CYS A 11 25.25 20.26 29.27
CA CYS A 11 25.62 19.62 28.00
C CYS A 11 25.02 18.22 27.85
N MET A 12 25.01 17.40 28.91
CA MET A 12 24.38 16.08 28.88
C MET A 12 22.87 16.16 28.67
N ILE A 13 22.20 17.10 29.33
CA ILE A 13 20.74 17.31 29.15
C ILE A 13 20.45 17.80 27.72
N ALA A 14 21.22 18.77 27.21
CA ALA A 14 21.06 19.24 25.83
C ALA A 14 21.29 18.12 24.80
N GLY A 15 22.30 17.27 25.03
CA GLY A 15 22.55 16.10 24.21
C GLY A 15 21.40 15.10 24.22
N ALA A 16 20.84 14.80 25.40
CA ALA A 16 19.69 13.91 25.52
C ALA A 16 18.44 14.47 24.82
N VAL A 17 18.16 15.76 24.96
CA VAL A 17 17.03 16.42 24.28
C VAL A 17 17.19 16.38 22.76
N LEU A 18 18.39 16.65 22.25
CA LEU A 18 18.67 16.55 20.80
C LEU A 18 18.49 15.12 20.28
N LEU A 19 18.91 14.12 21.06
CA LEU A 19 18.77 12.71 20.69
C LEU A 19 17.29 12.30 20.63
N VAL A 20 16.49 12.69 21.62
CA VAL A 20 15.04 12.43 21.64
C VAL A 20 14.35 13.13 20.47
N ALA A 21 14.70 14.39 20.20
CA ALA A 21 14.16 15.13 19.06
C ALA A 21 14.52 14.46 17.71
N ALA A 22 15.77 14.02 17.55
CA ALA A 22 16.22 13.33 16.35
C ALA A 22 15.47 12.00 16.13
N VAL A 23 15.32 11.18 17.18
CA VAL A 23 14.57 9.91 17.09
C VAL A 23 13.11 10.16 16.74
N SER A 24 12.50 11.19 17.34
CA SER A 24 11.10 11.56 17.06
C SER A 24 10.92 12.00 15.60
N LEU A 25 11.84 12.81 15.08
CA LEU A 25 11.84 13.22 13.67
C LEU A 25 12.04 12.05 12.72
N CYS A 26 12.96 11.12 13.04
CA CYS A 26 13.17 9.91 12.25
C CYS A 26 11.90 9.03 12.22
N ALA A 27 11.23 8.86 13.36
CA ALA A 27 9.99 8.09 13.42
C ALA A 27 8.89 8.73 12.56
N LEU A 28 8.69 10.05 12.68
CA LEU A 28 7.73 10.80 11.86
C LEU A 28 8.03 10.68 10.36
N ALA A 29 9.31 10.80 9.98
CA ALA A 29 9.73 10.65 8.59
C ALA A 29 9.44 9.24 8.06
N HIS A 30 9.60 8.21 8.90
CA HIS A 30 9.30 6.83 8.52
C HIS A 30 7.81 6.61 8.29
N PHE A 31 6.95 7.15 9.16
CA PHE A 31 5.50 7.11 8.96
C PHE A 31 5.05 7.87 7.71
N ALA A 32 5.63 9.04 7.46
CA ALA A 32 5.33 9.82 6.25
C ALA A 32 5.74 9.07 4.97
N ALA A 33 6.93 8.46 4.95
CA ALA A 33 7.39 7.64 3.84
C ALA A 33 6.49 6.42 3.62
N ALA A 34 6.11 5.70 4.69
CA ALA A 34 5.20 4.56 4.61
C ALA A 34 3.84 4.97 4.02
N ALA A 35 3.26 6.08 4.48
CA ALA A 35 1.99 6.59 3.94
C ALA A 35 2.06 6.87 2.43
N MET A 36 3.16 7.48 1.96
CA MET A 36 3.38 7.75 0.54
C MET A 36 3.50 6.46 -0.28
N THR A 37 4.18 5.44 0.23
CA THR A 37 4.27 4.13 -0.47
C THR A 37 2.94 3.42 -0.59
N VAL A 38 2.10 3.47 0.44
CA VAL A 38 0.74 2.89 0.42
C VAL A 38 -0.14 3.63 -0.59
N ALA A 39 -0.08 4.96 -0.60
CA ALA A 39 -0.81 5.76 -1.59
C ALA A 39 -0.37 5.44 -3.02
N ALA A 40 0.94 5.34 -3.27
CA ALA A 40 1.47 4.96 -4.59
C ALA A 40 1.03 3.55 -5.01
N ALA A 41 1.04 2.58 -4.10
CA ALA A 41 0.54 1.23 -4.36
C ALA A 41 -0.95 1.24 -4.71
N ALA A 42 -1.77 1.99 -3.98
CA ALA A 42 -3.20 2.13 -4.28
C ALA A 42 -3.45 2.74 -5.67
N VAL A 43 -2.73 3.81 -6.03
CA VAL A 43 -2.80 4.43 -7.36
C VAL A 43 -2.36 3.45 -8.45
N SER A 44 -1.27 2.71 -8.26
CA SER A 44 -0.82 1.71 -9.23
C SER A 44 -1.85 0.57 -9.41
N ALA A 45 -2.54 0.17 -8.35
CA ALA A 45 -3.60 -0.83 -8.42
C ALA A 45 -4.81 -0.31 -9.20
N LEU A 46 -5.19 0.95 -9.01
CA LEU A 46 -6.25 1.64 -9.76
C LEU A 46 -5.88 1.78 -11.25
N CYS A 47 -4.64 2.15 -11.58
CA CYS A 47 -4.16 2.24 -12.96
C CYS A 47 -4.07 0.86 -13.65
N SER A 48 -4.09 -0.23 -12.89
CA SER A 48 -4.12 -1.60 -13.43
C SER A 48 -5.54 -2.12 -13.66
N LEU A 49 -6.58 -1.32 -13.37
CA LEU A 49 -7.95 -1.66 -13.75
C LEU A 49 -8.05 -1.72 -15.26
N ARG A 50 -8.34 -2.91 -15.77
CA ARG A 50 -8.57 -3.16 -17.19
C ARG A 50 -9.98 -3.69 -17.37
N GLU A 51 -10.53 -3.47 -18.56
CA GLU A 51 -11.84 -3.96 -18.89
C GLU A 51 -11.82 -5.49 -19.02
N CYS A 52 -12.68 -6.18 -18.28
CA CYS A 52 -12.81 -7.62 -18.37
C CYS A 52 -13.45 -8.04 -19.71
N ARG A 53 -12.83 -8.99 -20.41
CA ARG A 53 -13.32 -9.48 -21.71
C ARG A 53 -14.70 -10.15 -21.67
N ILE A 54 -15.15 -10.65 -20.51
CA ILE A 54 -16.41 -11.42 -20.40
C ILE A 54 -17.58 -10.53 -19.99
N CYS A 55 -17.39 -9.71 -18.95
CA CYS A 55 -18.46 -8.90 -18.37
C CYS A 55 -18.31 -7.40 -18.65
N HIS A 56 -17.28 -6.99 -19.40
CA HIS A 56 -17.00 -5.60 -19.79
C HIS A 56 -16.90 -4.61 -18.61
N ARG A 57 -16.75 -5.11 -17.38
CA ARG A 57 -16.52 -4.28 -16.18
C ARG A 57 -15.03 -4.08 -15.94
N PHE A 58 -14.66 -2.87 -15.53
CA PHE A 58 -13.31 -2.55 -15.07
C PHE A 58 -13.00 -3.28 -13.76
N ALA A 59 -11.98 -4.10 -13.79
CA ALA A 59 -11.52 -4.85 -12.62
C ALA A 59 -10.01 -5.08 -12.70
N ALA A 60 -9.40 -5.44 -11.57
CA ALA A 60 -8.06 -6.02 -11.59
C ALA A 60 -8.16 -7.37 -12.30
N LEU A 61 -7.55 -7.50 -13.47
CA LEU A 61 -7.64 -8.71 -14.27
C LEU A 61 -6.56 -9.71 -13.86
N SER A 62 -6.95 -10.96 -13.66
CA SER A 62 -6.03 -12.07 -13.59
C SER A 62 -5.71 -12.55 -15.01
N ARG A 63 -4.41 -12.68 -15.33
CA ARG A 63 -4.00 -13.39 -16.55
C ARG A 63 -4.07 -14.88 -16.27
N THR A 64 -4.99 -15.55 -16.94
CA THR A 64 -5.02 -17.02 -16.99
C THR A 64 -4.44 -17.47 -18.34
N ALA A 65 -3.71 -18.59 -18.35
CA ALA A 65 -3.09 -19.11 -19.57
C ALA A 65 -4.13 -19.43 -20.66
N ASP A 66 -5.32 -19.87 -20.23
CA ASP A 66 -6.34 -20.41 -21.14
C ASP A 66 -7.38 -19.37 -21.61
N TYR A 67 -7.68 -18.34 -20.80
CA TYR A 67 -8.80 -17.41 -21.06
C TYR A 67 -8.37 -15.94 -21.22
N GLY A 68 -7.08 -15.63 -21.08
CA GLY A 68 -6.56 -14.28 -21.14
C GLY A 68 -6.86 -13.47 -19.88
N ALA A 69 -6.96 -12.14 -20.02
CA ALA A 69 -7.18 -11.23 -18.90
C ALA A 69 -8.69 -11.16 -18.56
N ILE A 70 -9.09 -11.79 -17.46
CA ILE A 70 -10.48 -11.86 -16.99
C ILE A 70 -10.60 -11.40 -15.53
N CYS A 71 -11.80 -11.00 -15.12
CA CYS A 71 -12.06 -10.57 -13.75
C CYS A 71 -12.06 -11.77 -12.77
N PRO A 72 -11.68 -11.62 -11.49
CA PRO A 72 -11.64 -12.73 -10.53
C PRO A 72 -13.03 -13.35 -10.29
N VAL A 73 -14.10 -12.55 -10.40
CA VAL A 73 -15.49 -13.05 -10.34
C VAL A 73 -15.79 -13.96 -11.52
N CYS A 74 -15.39 -13.54 -12.72
CA CYS A 74 -15.58 -14.26 -13.96
C CYS A 74 -14.78 -15.58 -13.94
N GLN A 75 -13.53 -15.51 -13.46
CA GLN A 75 -12.67 -16.67 -13.28
C GLN A 75 -13.29 -17.69 -12.30
N ARG A 76 -13.84 -17.22 -11.18
CA ARG A 76 -14.49 -18.08 -10.19
C ARG A 76 -15.72 -18.78 -10.77
N LEU A 77 -16.56 -18.06 -11.51
CA LEU A 77 -17.73 -18.65 -12.16
C LEU A 77 -17.35 -19.70 -13.22
N ILE A 78 -16.25 -19.49 -13.96
CA ILE A 78 -15.70 -20.51 -14.88
C ILE A 78 -15.23 -21.74 -14.09
N ALA A 79 -14.46 -21.55 -13.03
CA ALA A 79 -13.92 -22.63 -12.20
C ALA A 79 -15.01 -23.44 -11.50
N GLU A 80 -16.12 -22.81 -11.10
CA GLU A 80 -17.30 -23.45 -10.53
C GLU A 80 -18.22 -24.09 -11.59
N GLY A 81 -17.92 -23.97 -12.89
CA GLY A 81 -18.73 -24.51 -13.99
C GLY A 81 -20.05 -23.77 -14.22
N ARG A 82 -20.25 -22.59 -13.62
CA ARG A 82 -21.50 -21.80 -13.68
C ARG A 82 -21.56 -20.92 -14.93
N GLN A 83 -21.52 -21.55 -16.11
CA GLN A 83 -21.51 -20.83 -17.38
C GLN A 83 -22.81 -20.06 -17.68
N GLN A 84 -23.95 -20.52 -17.16
CA GLN A 84 -25.24 -19.83 -17.33
C GLN A 84 -25.23 -18.42 -16.71
N GLU A 85 -24.66 -18.25 -15.52
CA GLU A 85 -24.55 -16.94 -14.86
C GLU A 85 -23.55 -15.99 -15.54
N LEU A 86 -22.56 -16.53 -16.25
CA LEU A 86 -21.65 -15.72 -17.07
C LEU A 86 -22.38 -15.13 -18.28
N LEU A 87 -23.33 -15.86 -18.86
CA LEU A 87 -24.13 -15.39 -19.99
C LEU A 87 -25.06 -14.26 -19.56
N GLU A 88 -25.72 -14.39 -18.41
CA GLU A 88 -26.59 -13.33 -17.86
C GLU A 88 -25.81 -12.04 -17.56
N ARG A 89 -24.55 -12.16 -17.13
CA ARG A 89 -23.67 -11.00 -16.84
C ARG A 89 -23.09 -10.30 -18.07
N ARG A 90 -23.28 -10.85 -19.26
CA ARG A 90 -22.78 -10.25 -20.52
C ARG A 90 -23.74 -9.19 -21.07
N ILE A 91 -25.00 -9.18 -20.60
CA ILE A 91 -26.08 -8.29 -21.05
C ILE A 91 -26.02 -6.94 -20.30
#